data_AF-A0A850T6A2-F1
#
_entry.id   AF-A0A850T6A2-F1
#
_cell.length_a   1.000
_cell.length_b   1.000
_cell.length_c   1.000
_cell.angle_alpha   90.00
_cell.angle_beta   90.00
_cell.angle_gamma   90.00
#
_symmetry.space_group_name_H-M   'P 1'
#
loop_
_entity.id
_entity.type
_entity.pdbx_description
1 polymer ?
#
loop_
_entity_poly.entity_id
_entity_poly.type
_entity_poly.pdbx_seq_one_letter_code
_entity_poly.pdbx_strand_id
1 'polypeptide(L)'
;MTVNTPLCFRGKKILAPMVRVGTLPMRLLALDYGADIVYCEELIDIKMLQCKRVVNEVLETVDFVAPNERVVFRTCERERHCVVFQMGSADAERALAVAKLVESDVAGIDINMGCPKEYSTKASMGAALLSDPDKIESILTTLVKGICKPVTCKIRILPSVEDTVNLVKRIEKTGIAAIAVHGRKKEERPQHPVRCDVIKAISEAVSIPVIANGGSHDFIKEYTDIETFQKATAASSVMIARAAMWNPSIFRKEGLFSLKEVMQDYIKY
;
A
#
# COMPACT_ATOMS: atom_id res chain seq x y z
N MET A 1 20.72 21.74 3.13
CA MET A 1 19.43 21.58 2.43
C MET A 1 19.42 20.19 1.81
N THR A 2 18.89 19.19 2.50
CA THR A 2 18.70 17.85 1.93
C THR A 2 17.64 17.98 0.85
N VAL A 3 18.03 17.74 -0.41
CA VAL A 3 17.07 17.66 -1.53
C VAL A 3 16.08 16.56 -1.16
N ASN A 4 14.82 16.93 -0.98
CA ASN A 4 13.76 16.01 -0.57
C ASN A 4 13.38 15.16 -1.79
N THR A 5 14.22 14.16 -2.10
CA THR A 5 14.03 13.29 -3.26
C THR A 5 12.71 12.52 -3.08
N PRO A 6 11.78 12.58 -4.05
CA PRO A 6 10.53 11.83 -3.98
C PRO A 6 10.77 10.32 -3.77
N LEU A 7 9.86 9.66 -3.03
CA LEU A 7 9.93 8.22 -2.78
C LEU A 7 9.99 7.44 -4.11
N CYS A 8 11.02 6.60 -4.28
CA CYS A 8 11.21 5.80 -5.49
C CYS A 8 10.60 4.39 -5.34
N PHE A 9 9.76 3.99 -6.27
CA PHE A 9 9.07 2.69 -6.27
C PHE A 9 9.73 1.60 -7.15
N ARG A 10 10.97 1.81 -7.63
CA ARG A 10 11.71 0.82 -8.44
C ARG A 10 12.69 0.01 -7.60
N GLY A 11 12.70 -1.30 -7.77
CA GLY A 11 13.61 -2.22 -7.08
C GLY A 11 13.42 -2.20 -5.57
N LYS A 12 12.16 -2.29 -5.11
CA LYS A 12 11.78 -2.19 -3.69
C LYS A 12 11.06 -3.45 -3.22
N LYS A 13 11.26 -3.80 -1.94
CA LYS A 13 10.52 -4.79 -1.18
C LYS A 13 9.59 -4.05 -0.23
N ILE A 14 8.29 -4.25 -0.40
CA ILE A 14 7.27 -3.37 0.16
C ILE A 14 6.38 -4.17 1.11
N LEU A 15 6.16 -3.68 2.34
CA LEU A 15 5.11 -4.20 3.21
C LEU A 15 3.75 -3.73 2.69
N ALA A 16 2.86 -4.69 2.41
CA ALA A 16 1.52 -4.40 1.92
C ALA A 16 0.61 -3.79 3.00
N PRO A 17 -0.39 -2.98 2.60
CA PRO A 17 -1.41 -2.50 3.51
C PRO A 17 -2.28 -3.66 4.01
N MET A 18 -2.41 -3.78 5.33
CA MET A 18 -3.15 -4.87 5.97
C MET A 18 -3.92 -4.34 7.18
N VAL A 19 -5.24 -4.32 7.10
CA VAL A 19 -6.13 -3.90 8.21
C VAL A 19 -5.80 -4.68 9.49
N ARG A 20 -5.65 -3.95 10.61
CA ARG A 20 -5.17 -4.38 11.94
C ARG A 20 -3.70 -4.74 12.04
N VAL A 21 -3.09 -5.29 10.99
CA VAL A 21 -1.70 -5.76 11.01
C VAL A 21 -0.72 -4.62 10.76
N GLY A 22 -1.04 -3.71 9.84
CA GLY A 22 -0.17 -2.61 9.39
C GLY A 22 -0.12 -1.40 10.33
N THR A 23 -0.22 -1.63 11.65
CA THR A 23 -0.01 -0.59 12.68
C THR A 23 1.49 -0.32 12.86
N LEU A 24 1.85 0.74 13.61
CA LEU A 24 3.23 1.22 13.72
C LEU A 24 4.25 0.11 14.09
N PRO A 25 4.00 -0.76 15.10
CA PRO A 25 4.95 -1.83 15.46
C PRO A 25 5.34 -2.74 14.30
N MET A 26 4.37 -3.20 13.51
CA MET A 26 4.63 -4.07 12.36
C MET A 26 5.43 -3.34 11.27
N ARG A 27 5.14 -2.05 11.05
CA ARG A 27 5.84 -1.26 10.04
C ARG A 27 7.30 -1.06 10.43
N LEU A 28 7.58 -0.68 11.68
CA LEU A 28 8.95 -0.52 12.17
C LEU A 28 9.72 -1.84 12.13
N LEU A 29 9.08 -2.94 12.54
CA LEU A 29 9.71 -4.26 12.50
C LEU A 29 9.97 -4.76 11.07
N ALA A 30 9.09 -4.45 10.11
CA ALA A 30 9.35 -4.75 8.70
C ALA A 30 10.55 -3.94 8.17
N LEU A 31 10.71 -2.68 8.59
CA LEU A 31 11.88 -1.86 8.25
C LEU A 31 13.16 -2.42 8.87
N ASP A 32 13.14 -2.85 10.14
CA ASP A 32 14.29 -3.53 10.77
C ASP A 32 14.78 -4.73 9.98
N TYR A 33 13.83 -5.49 9.43
CA TYR A 33 14.14 -6.67 8.64
C TYR A 33 14.42 -6.38 7.17
N GLY A 34 14.43 -5.12 6.74
CA GLY A 34 14.88 -4.75 5.39
C GLY A 34 13.79 -4.53 4.35
N ALA A 35 12.55 -4.25 4.78
CA ALA A 35 11.57 -3.65 3.89
C ALA A 35 12.02 -2.23 3.51
N ASP A 36 11.88 -1.83 2.25
CA ASP A 36 12.27 -0.50 1.76
C ASP A 36 11.14 0.52 1.93
N ILE A 37 9.88 0.06 1.85
CA ILE A 37 8.66 0.89 1.92
C ILE A 37 7.63 0.13 2.74
N VAL A 38 6.91 0.85 3.60
CA VAL A 38 5.87 0.25 4.45
C VAL A 38 4.54 0.95 4.27
N TYR A 39 3.50 0.21 3.90
CA TYR A 39 2.15 0.75 3.84
C TYR A 39 1.46 0.59 5.20
N CYS A 40 0.74 1.62 5.64
CA CYS A 40 -0.17 1.47 6.78
C CYS A 40 -1.40 0.64 6.41
N GLU A 41 -2.21 0.29 7.42
CA GLU A 41 -3.53 -0.26 7.14
C GLU A 41 -4.42 0.72 6.37
N GLU A 42 -5.45 0.18 5.69
CA GLU A 42 -6.46 1.03 5.05
C GLU A 42 -7.23 1.82 6.12
N LEU A 43 -7.17 3.14 6.03
CA LEU A 43 -7.92 4.06 6.88
C LEU A 43 -8.98 4.82 6.07
N ILE A 44 -10.20 4.87 6.60
CA ILE A 44 -11.34 5.45 5.86
C ILE A 44 -11.32 6.97 5.96
N ASP A 45 -11.46 7.64 4.81
CA ASP A 45 -11.43 9.09 4.68
C ASP A 45 -12.36 9.83 5.65
N ILE A 46 -13.62 9.42 5.75
CA ILE A 46 -14.64 10.00 6.64
C ILE A 46 -14.21 9.94 8.11
N LYS A 47 -13.47 8.89 8.52
CA LYS A 47 -12.96 8.79 9.89
C LYS A 47 -11.73 9.67 10.08
N MET A 48 -10.85 9.74 9.09
CA MET A 48 -9.64 10.57 9.13
C MET A 48 -9.94 12.06 9.17
N LEU A 49 -10.96 12.53 8.45
CA LEU A 49 -11.38 13.94 8.48
C LEU A 49 -11.88 14.43 9.85
N GLN A 50 -12.23 13.51 10.75
CA GLN A 50 -12.60 13.85 12.13
C GLN A 50 -11.37 13.99 13.03
N CYS A 51 -10.18 13.59 12.55
CA CYS A 51 -8.98 13.52 13.38
C CYS A 51 -8.25 14.85 13.45
N LYS A 52 -7.54 15.06 14.55
CA LYS A 52 -6.57 16.14 14.73
C LYS A 52 -5.16 15.58 14.76
N ARG A 53 -4.23 16.25 14.10
CA ARG A 53 -2.79 15.97 14.19
C ARG A 53 -2.25 16.47 15.53
N VAL A 54 -1.65 15.57 16.31
CA VAL A 54 -1.10 15.84 17.65
C VAL A 54 0.34 15.35 17.68
N VAL A 55 1.27 16.20 18.09
CA VAL A 55 2.63 15.77 18.40
C VAL A 55 2.62 15.18 19.81
N ASN A 56 3.08 13.94 19.94
CA ASN A 56 3.13 13.21 21.20
C ASN A 56 4.58 13.12 21.66
N GLU A 57 4.98 14.05 22.53
CA GLU A 57 6.36 14.15 23.02
C GLU A 57 6.78 12.96 23.88
N VAL A 58 5.84 12.31 24.58
CA VAL A 58 6.13 11.16 25.46
C VAL A 58 6.57 9.94 24.65
N LEU A 59 5.96 9.73 23.49
CA LEU A 59 6.23 8.58 22.62
C LEU A 59 7.13 8.95 21.42
N GLU A 60 7.47 10.23 21.27
CA GLU A 60 8.14 10.77 20.08
C GLU A 60 7.41 10.42 18.78
N THR A 61 6.07 10.51 18.80
CA THR A 61 5.20 10.19 17.66
C THR A 61 4.38 11.38 17.19
N VAL A 62 3.81 11.24 15.99
CA VAL A 62 2.71 12.07 15.51
C VAL A 62 1.46 11.20 15.45
N ASP A 63 0.42 11.65 16.15
CA ASP A 63 -0.85 10.94 16.33
C ASP A 63 -1.98 11.69 15.61
N PHE A 64 -2.81 10.96 14.88
CA PHE A 64 -4.05 11.47 14.30
C PHE A 64 -5.21 10.96 15.13
N VAL A 65 -5.73 11.84 15.99
CA VAL A 65 -6.63 11.49 17.10
C VAL A 65 -8.06 11.89 16.76
N ALA A 66 -8.98 10.93 16.80
CA ALA A 66 -10.41 11.17 16.59
C ALA A 66 -11.08 11.82 17.82
N PRO A 67 -12.32 12.36 17.70
CA PRO A 67 -12.97 13.07 18.81
C PRO A 67 -13.25 12.23 20.05
N ASN A 68 -13.26 10.90 19.91
CA ASN A 68 -13.39 9.94 21.02
C ASN A 68 -12.02 9.54 21.61
N GLU A 69 -10.99 10.36 21.42
CA GLU A 69 -9.60 10.18 21.86
C GLU A 69 -8.87 8.95 21.30
N ARG A 70 -9.50 8.21 20.40
CA ARG A 70 -8.86 7.07 19.74
C ARG A 70 -7.84 7.56 18.73
N VAL A 71 -6.60 7.11 18.85
CA VAL A 71 -5.56 7.26 17.83
C VAL A 71 -5.94 6.40 16.61
N VAL A 72 -6.14 7.03 15.45
CA VAL A 72 -6.54 6.37 14.20
C VAL A 72 -5.32 6.05 13.34
N PHE A 73 -4.35 6.96 13.30
CA PHE A 73 -3.05 6.75 12.69
C PHE A 73 -1.96 7.27 13.62
N ARG A 74 -0.87 6.53 13.74
CA ARG A 74 0.32 6.91 14.49
C ARG A 74 1.54 6.63 13.62
N THR A 75 2.45 7.59 13.56
CA THR A 75 3.72 7.53 12.81
C THR A 75 4.85 8.13 13.66
N CYS A 76 6.10 7.91 13.27
CA CYS A 76 7.26 8.53 13.90
C CYS A 76 8.32 8.90 12.85
N GLU A 77 9.32 9.68 13.25
CA GLU A 77 10.35 10.18 12.33
C GLU A 77 11.09 9.05 11.61
N ARG A 78 11.24 7.90 12.26
CA ARG A 78 11.97 6.73 11.73
C ARG A 78 11.38 6.16 10.44
N GLU A 79 10.06 6.23 10.26
CA GLU A 79 9.40 5.73 9.03
C GLU A 79 8.93 6.86 8.10
N ARG A 80 9.08 8.13 8.48
CA ARG A 80 8.53 9.30 7.77
C ARG A 80 8.88 9.34 6.28
N HIS A 81 10.06 8.84 5.93
CA HIS A 81 10.57 8.83 4.55
C HIS A 81 10.26 7.54 3.77
N CYS A 82 9.60 6.55 4.36
CA CYS A 82 9.25 5.28 3.73
C CYS A 82 7.83 4.77 4.01
N VAL A 83 7.06 5.45 4.88
CA VAL A 83 5.66 5.10 5.15
C VAL A 83 4.73 5.66 4.09
N VAL A 84 3.88 4.81 3.53
CA VAL A 84 2.82 5.19 2.59
C VAL A 84 1.48 5.08 3.30
N PHE A 85 0.73 6.18 3.29
CA PHE A 85 -0.60 6.24 3.88
C PHE A 85 -1.65 5.73 2.89
N GLN A 86 -2.26 4.58 3.17
CA GLN A 86 -3.36 4.08 2.35
C GLN A 86 -4.71 4.54 2.91
N MET A 87 -5.52 5.18 2.07
CA MET A 87 -6.91 5.49 2.38
C MET A 87 -7.91 4.73 1.53
N GLY A 88 -9.07 4.46 2.12
CA GLY A 88 -10.30 4.16 1.40
C GLY A 88 -11.09 5.44 1.20
N SER A 89 -11.34 5.82 -0.05
CA SER A 89 -12.18 6.97 -0.41
C SER A 89 -12.89 6.73 -1.74
N ALA A 90 -14.06 7.35 -1.89
CA ALA A 90 -14.86 7.34 -3.12
C ALA A 90 -15.18 8.77 -3.60
N ASP A 91 -14.44 9.76 -3.12
CA ASP A 91 -14.69 11.19 -3.34
C ASP A 91 -13.38 11.97 -3.38
N ALA A 92 -13.18 12.72 -4.46
CA ALA A 92 -11.91 13.37 -4.76
C ALA A 92 -11.54 14.44 -3.73
N GLU A 93 -12.51 15.23 -3.27
CA GLU A 93 -12.27 16.34 -2.34
C GLU A 93 -12.00 15.83 -0.93
N ARG A 94 -12.75 14.80 -0.48
CA ARG A 94 -12.44 14.15 0.80
C ARG A 94 -11.07 13.48 0.79
N ALA A 95 -10.72 12.77 -0.29
CA ALA A 95 -9.40 12.17 -0.43
C ALA A 95 -8.30 13.23 -0.34
N LEU A 96 -8.46 14.36 -1.02
CA LEU A 96 -7.50 15.47 -0.99
C LEU A 96 -7.37 16.10 0.40
N ALA A 97 -8.48 16.33 1.09
CA ALA A 97 -8.47 16.88 2.45
C ALA A 97 -7.74 15.95 3.44
N VAL A 98 -7.93 14.63 3.34
CA VAL A 98 -7.19 13.65 4.15
C VAL A 98 -5.71 13.61 3.76
N ALA A 99 -5.40 13.67 2.45
CA ALA A 99 -4.01 13.68 2.00
C ALA A 99 -3.24 14.88 2.55
N LYS A 100 -3.83 16.09 2.49
CA LYS A 100 -3.26 17.31 3.09
C LYS A 100 -3.12 17.23 4.61
N LEU A 101 -4.00 16.51 5.30
CA LEU A 101 -3.91 16.33 6.75
C LEU A 101 -2.63 15.55 7.13
N VAL A 102 -2.22 14.56 6.34
CA VAL A 102 -1.12 13.63 6.68
C VAL A 102 0.17 13.87 5.89
N GLU A 103 0.17 14.68 4.82
CA GLU A 103 1.28 14.78 3.87
C GLU A 103 2.63 15.18 4.49
N SER A 104 2.64 15.91 5.61
CA SER A 104 3.87 16.31 6.30
C SER A 104 4.60 15.17 6.99
N ASP A 105 3.88 14.08 7.29
CA ASP A 105 4.29 13.01 8.20
C ASP A 105 4.45 11.65 7.49
N VAL A 106 4.25 11.61 6.17
CA VAL A 106 4.33 10.41 5.34
C VAL A 106 5.13 10.63 4.05
N ALA A 107 5.58 9.54 3.45
CA ALA A 107 6.40 9.56 2.24
C ALA A 107 5.57 9.50 0.95
N GLY A 108 4.36 8.95 1.01
CA GLY A 108 3.45 8.82 -0.12
C GLY A 108 2.00 8.61 0.32
N ILE A 109 1.08 8.80 -0.62
CA ILE A 109 -0.36 8.58 -0.43
C ILE A 109 -0.81 7.47 -1.39
N ASP A 110 -1.65 6.54 -0.91
CA ASP A 110 -2.21 5.46 -1.71
C ASP A 110 -3.74 5.39 -1.61
N ILE A 111 -4.39 5.09 -2.74
CA ILE A 111 -5.82 4.80 -2.79
C ILE A 111 -6.07 3.30 -2.92
N ASN A 112 -6.84 2.74 -1.97
CA ASN A 112 -7.31 1.37 -2.05
C ASN A 112 -8.42 1.23 -3.10
N MET A 113 -8.14 0.48 -4.16
CA MET A 113 -9.09 0.10 -5.21
C MET A 113 -9.26 -1.42 -5.30
N GLY A 114 -8.86 -2.16 -4.26
CA GLY A 114 -8.76 -3.62 -4.29
C GLY A 114 -9.55 -4.35 -3.20
N CYS A 115 -10.02 -3.66 -2.15
CA CYS A 115 -10.71 -4.28 -1.03
C CYS A 115 -12.11 -4.80 -1.45
N PRO A 116 -12.37 -6.12 -1.36
CA PRO A 116 -13.67 -6.70 -1.73
C PRO A 116 -14.65 -6.78 -0.55
N LYS A 117 -14.26 -6.30 0.64
CA LYS A 117 -15.08 -6.43 1.86
C LYS A 117 -16.28 -5.49 1.80
N GLU A 118 -17.41 -5.93 2.37
CA GLU A 118 -18.67 -5.20 2.29
C GLU A 118 -18.61 -3.78 2.81
N TYR A 119 -17.88 -3.52 3.90
CA TYR A 119 -17.76 -2.17 4.46
C TYR A 119 -17.13 -1.18 3.46
N SER A 120 -16.27 -1.67 2.56
CA SER A 120 -15.64 -0.87 1.51
C SER A 120 -16.59 -0.72 0.33
N THR A 121 -17.14 -1.84 -0.17
CA THR A 121 -17.96 -1.81 -1.39
C THR A 121 -19.29 -1.11 -1.22
N LYS A 122 -19.93 -1.18 -0.03
CA LYS A 122 -21.19 -0.47 0.27
C LYS A 122 -21.02 1.06 0.26
N ALA A 123 -19.83 1.55 0.56
CA ALA A 123 -19.46 2.95 0.50
C ALA A 123 -18.84 3.35 -0.86
N SER A 124 -18.95 2.49 -1.88
CA SER A 124 -18.36 2.70 -3.22
C SER A 124 -16.84 2.83 -3.24
N MET A 125 -16.13 2.27 -2.25
CA MET A 125 -14.67 2.27 -2.14
C MET A 125 -14.08 0.90 -2.50
N GLY A 126 -12.75 0.80 -2.58
CA GLY A 126 -12.06 -0.47 -2.81
C GLY A 126 -12.40 -1.05 -4.18
N ALA A 127 -12.71 -2.35 -4.25
CA ALA A 127 -12.97 -3.01 -5.52
C ALA A 127 -14.24 -2.53 -6.24
N ALA A 128 -15.10 -1.73 -5.59
CA ALA A 128 -16.23 -1.06 -6.23
C ALA A 128 -15.79 0.11 -7.15
N LEU A 129 -14.63 0.71 -6.90
CA LEU A 129 -14.09 1.75 -7.78
C LEU A 129 -13.70 1.21 -9.16
N LEU A 130 -13.33 -0.07 -9.25
CA LEU A 130 -12.88 -0.69 -10.49
C LEU A 130 -13.95 -0.71 -11.60
N SER A 131 -15.23 -0.58 -11.25
CA SER A 131 -16.34 -0.46 -12.21
C SER A 131 -16.65 0.99 -12.61
N ASP A 132 -15.96 1.98 -12.04
CA ASP A 132 -16.17 3.41 -12.30
C ASP A 132 -14.82 4.11 -12.57
N PRO A 133 -14.25 3.93 -13.77
CA PRO A 133 -12.94 4.49 -14.08
C PRO A 133 -12.93 6.03 -14.16
N ASP A 134 -14.08 6.67 -14.39
CA ASP A 134 -14.22 8.13 -14.37
C ASP A 134 -14.00 8.66 -12.95
N LYS A 135 -14.61 8.01 -11.93
CA LYS A 135 -14.36 8.32 -10.52
C LYS A 135 -12.91 8.06 -10.11
N ILE A 136 -12.30 6.98 -10.59
CA ILE A 136 -10.87 6.71 -10.38
C ILE A 136 -10.01 7.86 -10.88
N GLU A 137 -10.22 8.30 -12.13
CA GLU A 137 -9.48 9.41 -12.72
C GLU A 137 -9.66 10.70 -11.93
N SER A 138 -10.91 11.01 -11.52
CA SER A 138 -11.21 12.18 -10.73
C SER A 138 -10.44 12.19 -9.41
N ILE A 139 -10.49 11.10 -8.63
CA ILE A 139 -9.79 11.00 -7.35
C ILE A 139 -8.27 11.12 -7.54
N LEU A 140 -7.68 10.35 -8.45
CA LEU A 140 -6.23 10.32 -8.63
C LEU A 140 -5.69 11.63 -9.18
N THR A 141 -6.36 12.23 -10.16
CA THR A 141 -5.94 13.52 -10.75
C THR A 141 -6.00 14.64 -9.72
N THR A 142 -7.06 14.68 -8.88
CA THR A 142 -7.18 15.66 -7.81
C THR A 142 -6.06 15.51 -6.77
N LEU A 143 -5.71 14.28 -6.39
CA LEU A 143 -4.60 14.02 -5.48
C LEU A 143 -3.26 14.43 -6.09
N VAL A 144 -2.94 13.95 -7.29
CA VAL A 144 -1.66 14.23 -7.97
C VAL A 144 -1.43 15.73 -8.15
N LYS A 145 -2.48 16.50 -8.44
CA LYS A 145 -2.39 17.97 -8.57
C LYS A 145 -2.39 18.70 -7.22
N GLY A 146 -2.91 18.07 -6.17
CA GLY A 146 -3.25 18.74 -4.92
C GLY A 146 -2.22 18.58 -3.79
N ILE A 147 -1.26 17.65 -3.92
CA ILE A 147 -0.21 17.38 -2.91
C ILE A 147 1.17 17.28 -3.56
N CYS A 148 2.22 17.43 -2.75
CA CYS A 148 3.61 17.30 -3.21
C CYS A 148 4.18 15.87 -3.10
N LYS A 149 3.46 14.95 -2.43
CA LYS A 149 3.89 13.56 -2.23
C LYS A 149 3.49 12.69 -3.41
N PRO A 150 4.27 11.64 -3.75
CA PRO A 150 3.87 10.69 -4.76
C PRO A 150 2.55 10.01 -4.38
N VAL A 151 1.65 9.93 -5.35
CA VAL A 151 0.36 9.24 -5.23
C VAL A 151 0.49 7.88 -5.90
N THR A 152 0.02 6.81 -5.24
CA THR A 152 -0.10 5.47 -5.80
C THR A 152 -1.54 4.97 -5.68
N CYS A 153 -1.84 3.85 -6.32
CA CYS A 153 -3.05 3.10 -6.01
C CYS A 153 -2.79 1.60 -6.02
N LYS A 154 -3.67 0.86 -5.32
CA LYS A 154 -3.62 -0.60 -5.26
C LYS A 154 -4.90 -1.22 -5.82
N ILE A 155 -4.78 -2.00 -6.88
CA ILE A 155 -5.90 -2.64 -7.59
C ILE A 155 -5.90 -4.17 -7.45
N ARG A 156 -7.02 -4.77 -7.85
CA ARG A 156 -7.14 -6.17 -8.27
C ARG A 156 -7.34 -6.22 -9.79
N ILE A 157 -7.04 -7.36 -10.40
CA ILE A 157 -7.25 -7.55 -11.85
C ILE A 157 -8.73 -7.72 -12.19
N LEU A 158 -9.12 -7.35 -13.41
CA LEU A 158 -10.47 -7.52 -13.94
C LEU A 158 -10.65 -8.92 -14.56
N PRO A 159 -11.88 -9.31 -14.96
CA PRO A 159 -12.12 -10.59 -15.61
C PRO A 159 -11.29 -10.84 -16.88
N SER A 160 -11.08 -9.79 -17.69
CA SER A 160 -10.27 -9.79 -18.91
C SER A 160 -8.90 -9.12 -18.69
N VAL A 161 -7.88 -9.68 -19.34
CA VAL A 161 -6.53 -9.08 -19.38
C VAL A 161 -6.57 -7.74 -20.11
N GLU A 162 -7.28 -7.67 -21.22
CA GLU A 162 -7.43 -6.45 -22.04
C GLU A 162 -8.06 -5.32 -21.23
N ASP A 163 -9.19 -5.60 -20.56
CA ASP A 163 -9.86 -4.61 -19.70
C ASP A 163 -8.94 -4.13 -18.58
N THR A 164 -8.18 -5.05 -17.97
CA THR A 164 -7.24 -4.70 -16.90
C THR A 164 -6.14 -3.78 -17.43
N VAL A 165 -5.54 -4.10 -18.58
CA VAL A 165 -4.49 -3.28 -19.20
C VAL A 165 -5.05 -1.91 -19.61
N ASN A 166 -6.26 -1.85 -20.18
CA ASN A 166 -6.91 -0.60 -20.56
C ASN A 166 -7.19 0.29 -19.33
N LEU A 167 -7.67 -0.30 -18.23
CA LEU A 167 -7.86 0.41 -16.96
C LEU A 167 -6.53 0.95 -16.42
N VAL A 168 -5.45 0.16 -16.44
CA VAL A 168 -4.16 0.60 -15.89
C VAL A 168 -3.53 1.70 -16.77
N LYS A 169 -3.63 1.62 -18.10
CA LYS A 169 -3.22 2.73 -19.00
C LYS A 169 -4.02 4.00 -18.74
N ARG A 170 -5.30 3.87 -18.42
CA ARG A 170 -6.16 5.00 -18.05
C ARG A 170 -5.71 5.62 -16.72
N ILE A 171 -5.45 4.79 -15.72
CA ILE A 171 -4.90 5.19 -14.42
C ILE A 171 -3.53 5.88 -14.58
N GLU A 172 -2.62 5.35 -15.40
CA GLU A 172 -1.29 5.94 -15.63
C GLU A 172 -1.36 7.41 -16.06
N LYS A 173 -2.32 7.75 -16.94
CA LYS A 173 -2.50 9.13 -17.44
C LYS A 173 -2.85 10.15 -16.36
N THR A 174 -3.29 9.71 -15.19
CA THR A 174 -3.58 10.61 -14.04
C THR A 174 -2.31 11.18 -13.40
N GLY A 175 -1.14 10.60 -13.70
CA GLY A 175 0.16 11.05 -13.18
C GLY A 175 0.57 10.40 -11.87
N ILE A 176 -0.05 9.28 -11.47
CA ILE A 176 0.40 8.52 -10.30
C ILE A 176 1.83 8.02 -10.45
N ALA A 177 2.53 7.89 -9.33
CA ALA A 177 3.94 7.54 -9.28
C ALA A 177 4.21 6.04 -9.44
N ALA A 178 3.28 5.17 -9.06
CA ALA A 178 3.36 3.72 -9.18
C ALA A 178 1.98 3.07 -8.95
N ILE A 179 1.80 1.84 -9.42
CA ILE A 179 0.58 1.05 -9.21
C ILE A 179 0.90 -0.33 -8.63
N ALA A 180 0.20 -0.70 -7.56
CA ALA A 180 0.28 -2.04 -6.98
C ALA A 180 -0.84 -2.94 -7.53
N VAL A 181 -0.47 -4.08 -8.10
CA VAL A 181 -1.42 -5.01 -8.74
C VAL A 181 -1.45 -6.32 -7.97
N HIS A 182 -2.58 -6.60 -7.33
CA HIS A 182 -2.87 -7.94 -6.84
C HIS A 182 -3.42 -8.77 -8.00
N GLY A 183 -2.65 -9.75 -8.47
CA GLY A 183 -2.99 -10.65 -9.59
C GLY A 183 -4.15 -11.64 -9.34
N ARG A 184 -5.15 -11.26 -8.54
CA ARG A 184 -6.40 -12.02 -8.32
C ARG A 184 -7.60 -11.10 -8.60
N LYS A 185 -8.66 -11.67 -9.16
CA LYS A 185 -9.96 -11.00 -9.38
C LYS A 185 -10.64 -10.71 -8.04
N LYS A 186 -11.62 -9.81 -8.02
CA LYS A 186 -12.32 -9.38 -6.80
C LYS A 186 -12.93 -10.54 -6.00
N GLU A 187 -13.52 -11.51 -6.70
CA GLU A 187 -14.25 -12.66 -6.14
C GLU A 187 -13.28 -13.74 -5.63
N GLU A 188 -12.05 -13.72 -6.12
CA GLU A 188 -11.06 -14.75 -5.84
C GLU A 188 -10.46 -14.62 -4.44
N ARG A 189 -10.32 -15.78 -3.81
CA ARG A 189 -9.79 -15.95 -2.46
C ARG A 189 -8.35 -16.44 -2.49
N PRO A 190 -7.63 -16.44 -1.35
CA PRO A 190 -6.21 -16.79 -1.33
C PRO A 190 -5.87 -18.20 -1.85
N GLN A 191 -6.82 -19.14 -1.84
CA GLN A 191 -6.64 -20.48 -2.43
C GLN A 191 -6.62 -20.49 -3.96
N HIS A 192 -7.11 -19.43 -4.62
CA HIS A 192 -7.00 -19.30 -6.07
C HIS A 192 -5.57 -18.85 -6.41
N PRO A 193 -4.95 -19.37 -7.47
CA PRO A 193 -3.59 -18.99 -7.84
C PRO A 193 -3.52 -17.52 -8.25
N VAL A 194 -2.37 -16.88 -7.99
CA VAL A 194 -2.08 -15.53 -8.50
C VAL A 194 -1.69 -15.62 -9.98
N ARG A 195 -2.19 -14.69 -10.80
CA ARG A 195 -1.94 -14.62 -12.24
C ARG A 195 -0.72 -13.75 -12.56
N CYS A 196 0.46 -14.37 -12.61
CA CYS A 196 1.71 -13.67 -12.92
C CYS A 196 1.74 -13.12 -14.35
N ASP A 197 1.14 -13.85 -15.29
CA ASP A 197 0.96 -13.48 -16.70
C ASP A 197 0.22 -12.15 -16.85
N VAL A 198 -0.85 -11.93 -16.08
CA VAL A 198 -1.61 -10.67 -16.11
C VAL A 198 -0.79 -9.52 -15.53
N ILE A 199 -0.06 -9.73 -14.43
CA ILE A 199 0.81 -8.70 -13.86
C ILE A 199 1.93 -8.34 -14.85
N LYS A 200 2.48 -9.34 -15.55
CA LYS A 200 3.48 -9.15 -16.61
C LYS A 200 2.93 -8.33 -17.77
N ALA A 201 1.76 -8.69 -18.29
CA ALA A 201 1.10 -7.94 -19.37
C ALA A 201 0.87 -6.46 -18.99
N ILE A 202 0.52 -6.18 -17.73
CA ILE A 202 0.40 -4.80 -17.23
C ILE A 202 1.77 -4.12 -17.16
N SER A 203 2.78 -4.79 -16.60
CA SER A 203 4.13 -4.23 -16.44
C SER A 203 4.79 -3.86 -17.76
N GLU A 204 4.50 -4.61 -18.83
CA GLU A 204 5.00 -4.33 -20.19
C GLU A 204 4.20 -3.23 -20.91
N ALA A 205 2.97 -2.96 -20.46
CA ALA A 205 2.05 -2.04 -21.13
C ALA A 205 2.09 -0.60 -20.63
N VAL A 206 2.75 -0.32 -19.50
CA VAL A 206 2.87 1.01 -18.89
C VAL A 206 4.31 1.36 -18.54
N SER A 207 4.58 2.65 -18.43
CA SER A 207 5.91 3.21 -18.12
C SER A 207 6.15 3.40 -16.62
N ILE A 208 5.08 3.62 -15.84
CA ILE A 208 5.15 3.73 -14.38
C ILE A 208 5.57 2.41 -13.72
N PRO A 209 6.25 2.44 -12.56
CA PRO A 209 6.55 1.25 -11.79
C PRO A 209 5.29 0.44 -11.43
N VAL A 210 5.26 -0.82 -11.83
CA VAL A 210 4.28 -1.81 -11.36
C VAL A 210 4.85 -2.56 -10.16
N ILE A 211 4.04 -2.70 -9.11
CA ILE A 211 4.38 -3.40 -7.87
C ILE A 211 3.56 -4.70 -7.81
N ALA A 212 4.22 -5.84 -7.97
CA ALA A 212 3.55 -7.14 -7.96
C ALA A 212 3.07 -7.54 -6.56
N ASN A 213 1.83 -8.01 -6.45
CA ASN A 213 1.24 -8.45 -5.18
C ASN A 213 0.43 -9.74 -5.35
N GLY A 214 0.38 -10.53 -4.27
CA GLY A 214 -0.41 -11.77 -4.19
C GLY A 214 0.43 -13.06 -4.11
N GLY A 215 1.76 -12.98 -4.21
CA GLY A 215 2.65 -14.15 -4.25
C GLY A 215 2.88 -14.89 -2.92
N SER A 216 2.50 -14.34 -1.76
CA SER A 216 2.71 -15.03 -0.46
C SER A 216 2.11 -16.44 -0.46
N HIS A 217 2.81 -17.41 0.13
CA HIS A 217 2.51 -18.85 0.17
C HIS A 217 2.74 -19.60 -1.14
N ASP A 218 2.15 -19.12 -2.23
CA ASP A 218 2.18 -19.83 -3.51
C ASP A 218 3.53 -19.70 -4.21
N PHE A 219 4.14 -18.52 -4.09
CA PHE A 219 5.45 -18.18 -4.66
C PHE A 219 6.46 -17.79 -3.58
N ILE A 220 6.04 -17.02 -2.58
CA ILE A 220 6.95 -16.43 -1.57
C ILE A 220 6.82 -17.15 -0.24
N LYS A 221 7.86 -17.90 0.11
CA LYS A 221 8.06 -18.61 1.38
C LYS A 221 9.36 -18.17 2.06
N GLU A 222 10.36 -17.76 1.29
CA GLU A 222 11.65 -17.24 1.76
C GLU A 222 12.06 -15.96 1.00
N TYR A 223 13.14 -15.31 1.44
CA TYR A 223 13.58 -14.02 0.91
C TYR A 223 13.94 -14.07 -0.59
N THR A 224 14.62 -15.14 -1.01
CA THR A 224 15.03 -15.41 -2.40
C THR A 224 13.84 -15.49 -3.37
N ASP A 225 12.68 -15.93 -2.91
CA ASP A 225 11.46 -16.02 -3.71
C ASP A 225 10.93 -14.65 -4.15
N ILE A 226 11.26 -13.59 -3.42
CA ILE A 226 10.82 -12.22 -3.73
C ILE A 226 11.34 -11.83 -5.12
N GLU A 227 12.61 -12.09 -5.40
CA GLU A 227 13.23 -11.80 -6.70
C GLU A 227 12.68 -12.71 -7.80
N THR A 228 12.44 -14.00 -7.49
CA THR A 228 11.80 -14.93 -8.43
C THR A 228 10.41 -14.47 -8.84
N PHE A 229 9.58 -14.05 -7.88
CA PHE A 229 8.23 -13.52 -8.15
C PHE A 229 8.29 -12.19 -8.92
N GLN A 230 9.26 -11.33 -8.61
CA GLN A 230 9.51 -10.10 -9.36
C GLN A 230 9.80 -10.39 -10.84
N LYS A 231 10.74 -11.31 -11.12
CA LYS A 231 11.12 -11.72 -12.48
C LYS A 231 9.94 -12.35 -13.23
N ALA A 232 9.18 -13.23 -12.58
CA ALA A 232 8.03 -13.90 -13.17
C ALA A 232 6.92 -12.92 -13.62
N THR A 233 6.83 -11.77 -12.96
CA THR A 233 5.81 -10.74 -13.21
C THR A 233 6.34 -9.55 -14.01
N ALA A 234 7.63 -9.53 -14.37
CA ALA A 234 8.32 -8.38 -14.96
C ALA A 234 8.12 -7.06 -14.18
N ALA A 235 7.75 -7.14 -12.91
CA ALA A 235 7.38 -5.98 -12.11
C ALA A 235 8.60 -5.22 -11.61
N SER A 236 8.43 -3.92 -11.39
CA SER A 236 9.50 -3.07 -10.87
C SER A 236 9.83 -3.34 -9.40
N SER A 237 8.85 -3.81 -8.62
CA SER A 237 8.95 -4.05 -7.17
C SER A 237 7.97 -5.13 -6.73
N VAL A 238 8.12 -5.63 -5.50
CA VAL A 238 7.21 -6.63 -4.92
C VAL A 238 6.64 -6.14 -3.59
N MET A 239 5.33 -6.31 -3.44
CA MET A 239 4.58 -5.99 -2.23
C MET A 239 4.09 -7.26 -1.55
N ILE A 240 4.44 -7.45 -0.28
CA ILE A 240 4.24 -8.68 0.49
C ILE A 240 3.26 -8.44 1.65
N ALA A 241 2.22 -9.27 1.71
CA ALA A 241 1.17 -9.18 2.75
C ALA A 241 1.27 -10.36 3.73
N ARG A 242 0.65 -11.51 3.38
CA ARG A 242 0.51 -12.66 4.28
C ARG A 242 1.84 -13.20 4.79
N ALA A 243 2.87 -13.30 3.94
CA ALA A 243 4.16 -13.80 4.38
C ALA A 243 4.80 -12.90 5.46
N ALA A 244 4.68 -11.58 5.31
CA ALA A 244 5.13 -10.62 6.31
C ALA A 244 4.25 -10.62 7.58
N MET A 245 2.94 -10.83 7.44
CA MET A 245 2.05 -11.02 8.58
C MET A 245 2.41 -12.27 9.39
N TRP A 246 2.81 -13.36 8.74
CA TRP A 246 3.23 -14.60 9.41
C TRP A 246 4.61 -14.46 10.05
N ASN A 247 5.55 -13.84 9.35
CA ASN A 247 6.86 -13.54 9.86
C ASN A 247 7.47 -12.33 9.11
N PRO A 248 7.54 -11.12 9.71
CA PRO A 248 8.10 -9.94 9.05
C PRO A 248 9.58 -10.09 8.69
N SER A 249 10.32 -11.05 9.25
CA SER A 249 11.69 -11.36 8.82
C SER A 249 11.76 -11.96 7.40
N ILE A 250 10.62 -12.12 6.70
CA ILE A 250 10.61 -12.43 5.26
C ILE A 250 11.39 -11.41 4.42
N PHE A 251 11.55 -10.18 4.91
CA PHE A 251 12.35 -9.15 4.26
C PHE A 251 13.86 -9.29 4.51
N ARG A 252 14.29 -10.17 5.42
CA ARG A 252 15.68 -10.33 5.83
C ARG A 252 16.45 -11.17 4.81
N LYS A 253 17.53 -10.60 4.29
CA LYS A 253 18.35 -11.24 3.24
C LYS A 253 19.04 -12.52 3.70
N GLU A 254 19.42 -12.59 4.97
CA GLU A 254 20.14 -13.72 5.56
C GLU A 254 19.19 -14.85 6.03
N GLY A 255 17.89 -14.75 5.71
CA GLY A 255 16.88 -15.75 6.04
C GLY A 255 16.02 -15.39 7.25
N LEU A 256 14.98 -16.22 7.47
CA LEU A 256 13.98 -16.01 8.50
C LEU A 256 14.56 -16.15 9.92
N PHE A 257 14.17 -15.25 10.80
CA PHE A 257 14.30 -15.48 12.24
C PHE A 257 13.23 -16.45 12.75
N SER A 258 13.50 -17.05 13.91
CA SER A 258 12.50 -17.86 14.58
C SER A 258 11.31 -16.98 15.00
N LEU A 259 10.11 -17.56 15.02
CA LEU A 259 8.91 -16.80 15.39
C LEU A 259 9.01 -16.25 16.83
N LYS A 260 9.74 -16.93 17.72
CA LYS A 260 9.97 -16.49 19.11
C LYS A 260 10.72 -15.17 19.15
N GLU A 261 11.83 -15.05 18.41
CA GLU A 261 12.63 -13.82 18.33
C GLU A 261 11.78 -12.68 17.76
N VAL A 262 11.08 -12.95 16.66
CA VAL A 262 10.24 -11.97 15.97
C VAL A 262 9.10 -11.45 16.85
N MET A 263 8.44 -12.33 17.62
CA MET A 263 7.40 -11.92 18.57
C MET A 263 7.97 -11.08 19.71
N GLN A 264 9.16 -11.42 20.21
CA GLN A 264 9.81 -10.64 21.26
C GLN A 264 10.15 -9.23 20.77
N ASP A 265 10.63 -9.08 19.54
CA ASP A 265 10.92 -7.77 18.96
C ASP A 265 9.63 -6.99 18.66
N TYR A 266 8.57 -7.63 18.18
CA TYR A 266 7.28 -7.00 17.97
C TYR A 266 6.68 -6.41 19.25
N ILE A 267 6.77 -7.13 20.38
CA ILE A 267 6.18 -6.70 21.66
C ILE A 267 6.92 -5.49 22.28
N LYS A 268 8.19 -5.27 21.91
CA LYS A 268 8.96 -4.10 22.37
C LYS A 268 8.49 -2.80 21.73
N TYR A 269 7.84 -2.86 20.57
CA TYR A 269 7.26 -1.72 19.86
C TYR A 269 5.82 -1.45 20.29
#